data_AF-A0A5D2AVV4-F1
#
_entry.id   AF-A0A5D2AVV4-F1
#
_cell.length_a   1.000
_cell.length_b   1.000
_cell.length_c   1.000
_cell.angle_alpha   90.00
_cell.angle_beta   90.00
_cell.angle_gamma   90.00
#
_symmetry.space_group_name_H-M   'P 1'
#
loop_
_entity.id
_entity.type
_entity.pdbx_description
1 polymer ?
#
loop_
_entity_poly.entity_id
_entity_poly.type
_entity_poly.pdbx_seq_one_letter_code
_entity_poly.pdbx_strand_id
1 'polypeptide(L)'
;MLSEKPKEPISKQQQLHHIFHIRRCFSGKKNNNANSITIFASINKSFVKCTHQLTKVLSVLARKVTPSCRIKGFEVIEKKDKPQFDYVDVKAVRPALQLQFEPCSFNVLPLPTPFLVLQRNLLPPLGPDKKGTIVLDLDETLVHSRLGPPPPRYDFAVSRVMDGVTIYFYVFKRPGVDEFLEIISKKYEVVVFTAGHKAYASKVIDTLDPKGLISHRFYRDSCKQVRGKFIKDLSEIGRDLRKTVIVDDNPKSYSLQPENGIPIKPFYGDELWDRELMKLAGFFERCDVFQDMRDAVNHYLRGAKD
;
A
#
# COMPACT_ATOMS: atom_id res chain seq x y z
N MET A 1 -20.93 -20.43 -47.96
CA MET A 1 -21.28 -21.40 -46.90
C MET A 1 -20.09 -22.33 -46.69
N LEU A 2 -19.49 -22.33 -45.50
CA LEU A 2 -18.51 -23.30 -45.05
C LEU A 2 -18.92 -23.67 -43.62
N SER A 3 -19.24 -24.93 -43.36
CA SER A 3 -19.65 -25.40 -42.04
C SER A 3 -18.44 -25.94 -41.28
N GLU A 4 -18.17 -25.37 -40.11
CA GLU A 4 -17.23 -25.97 -39.17
C GLU A 4 -17.88 -27.20 -38.51
N LYS A 5 -17.18 -28.34 -38.53
CA LYS A 5 -17.57 -29.53 -37.77
C LYS A 5 -17.06 -29.40 -36.32
N PRO A 6 -17.84 -29.82 -35.30
CA PRO A 6 -17.40 -29.77 -33.92
C PRO A 6 -16.24 -30.75 -33.67
N LYS A 7 -15.26 -30.34 -32.84
CA LYS A 7 -14.21 -31.23 -32.33
C LYS A 7 -14.74 -32.00 -31.12
N GLU A 8 -14.67 -33.33 -31.17
CA GLU A 8 -15.07 -34.20 -30.06
C GLU A 8 -14.15 -34.06 -28.83
N PRO A 9 -14.66 -34.30 -27.61
CA PRO A 9 -13.87 -34.23 -26.39
C PRO A 9 -12.95 -35.44 -26.21
N ILE A 10 -11.72 -35.18 -25.76
CA ILE A 10 -10.70 -36.21 -25.51
C ILE A 10 -11.15 -37.18 -24.41
N SER A 11 -11.04 -38.49 -24.68
CA SER A 11 -11.51 -39.58 -23.80
C SER A 11 -10.81 -39.62 -22.45
N LYS A 12 -11.59 -39.90 -21.39
CA LYS A 12 -11.15 -40.09 -19.99
C LYS A 12 -10.07 -41.16 -19.81
N GLN A 13 -9.86 -42.07 -20.77
CA GLN A 13 -8.81 -43.10 -20.68
C GLN A 13 -7.39 -42.55 -20.88
N GLN A 14 -7.19 -41.45 -21.61
CA GLN A 14 -5.85 -40.86 -21.79
C GLN A 14 -5.35 -40.10 -20.55
N GLN A 15 -6.23 -39.74 -19.61
CA GLN A 15 -5.86 -39.10 -18.34
C GLN A 15 -5.33 -40.09 -17.28
N LEU A 16 -5.55 -41.41 -17.45
CA LEU A 16 -5.14 -42.41 -16.47
C LEU A 16 -3.70 -42.90 -16.64
N HIS A 17 -3.12 -42.83 -17.83
CA HIS A 17 -1.75 -43.33 -18.07
C HIS A 17 -0.66 -42.46 -17.42
N HIS A 18 -0.92 -41.15 -17.26
CA HIS A 18 0.01 -40.23 -16.58
C HIS A 18 -0.03 -40.34 -15.04
N ILE A 19 -1.08 -40.94 -14.48
CA ILE A 19 -1.24 -41.17 -13.03
C ILE A 19 -0.35 -42.33 -12.55
N PHE A 20 -0.11 -43.34 -13.39
CA PHE A 20 0.69 -44.51 -13.02
C PHE A 20 2.20 -44.28 -13.04
N HIS A 21 2.72 -43.36 -13.88
CA HIS A 21 4.16 -43.15 -13.96
C HIS A 21 4.72 -42.31 -12.78
N ILE A 22 3.91 -41.42 -12.19
CA ILE A 22 4.30 -40.64 -11.00
C ILE A 22 4.24 -41.49 -9.73
N ARG A 23 3.29 -42.43 -9.61
CA ARG A 23 3.17 -43.32 -8.45
C ARG A 23 4.28 -44.38 -8.34
N ARG A 24 5.04 -44.66 -9.40
CA ARG A 24 6.13 -45.65 -9.35
C ARG A 24 7.47 -45.11 -8.81
N CYS A 25 7.61 -43.78 -8.69
CA CYS A 25 8.78 -43.15 -8.06
C CYS A 25 8.66 -43.01 -6.52
N PHE A 26 7.51 -43.37 -5.93
CA PHE A 26 7.27 -43.30 -4.47
C PHE A 26 6.59 -44.57 -3.92
N SER A 27 7.21 -45.73 -4.13
CA SER A 27 7.00 -46.91 -3.27
C SER A 27 8.20 -47.84 -3.37
N GLY A 28 9.09 -47.82 -2.36
CA GLY A 28 10.39 -48.50 -2.53
C GLY A 28 11.40 -48.55 -1.37
N LYS A 29 11.04 -48.25 -0.11
CA LYS A 29 11.67 -48.83 1.11
C LYS A 29 10.98 -48.37 2.40
N LYS A 30 10.98 -49.24 3.42
CA LYS A 30 10.35 -49.05 4.74
C LYS A 30 11.29 -48.34 5.73
N ASN A 31 10.67 -47.74 6.76
CA ASN A 31 11.21 -47.34 8.07
C ASN A 31 12.43 -46.39 8.14
N ASN A 32 12.17 -45.15 8.57
CA ASN A 32 12.77 -44.49 9.76
C ASN A 32 12.59 -42.97 9.65
N ASN A 33 11.50 -42.39 10.19
CA ASN A 33 11.33 -40.93 10.11
C ASN A 33 10.52 -40.26 11.23
N ALA A 34 10.52 -40.83 12.45
CA ALA A 34 10.00 -40.14 13.64
C ALA A 34 10.91 -38.99 14.13
N ASN A 35 12.20 -39.00 13.76
CA ASN A 35 13.19 -38.04 14.27
C ASN A 35 13.26 -36.73 13.46
N SER A 36 12.91 -36.74 12.18
CA SER A 36 13.02 -35.57 11.29
C SER A 36 11.91 -34.54 11.52
N ILE A 37 10.69 -34.97 11.80
CA ILE A 37 9.56 -34.09 12.17
C ILE A 37 9.92 -33.27 13.43
N THR A 38 10.59 -33.90 14.40
CA THR A 38 11.04 -33.27 15.65
C THR A 38 12.17 -32.25 15.43
N ILE A 39 13.06 -32.50 14.45
CA ILE A 39 14.12 -31.56 14.06
C ILE A 39 13.52 -30.30 13.41
N PHE A 40 12.60 -30.43 12.46
CA PHE A 40 11.94 -29.27 11.84
C PHE A 40 11.13 -28.43 12.86
N ALA A 41 10.44 -29.08 13.81
CA ALA A 41 9.72 -28.38 14.88
C ALA A 41 10.67 -27.62 15.84
N SER A 42 11.84 -28.18 16.16
CA SER A 42 12.86 -27.51 16.99
C SER A 42 13.53 -26.34 16.29
N ILE A 43 13.86 -26.47 15.00
CA ILE A 43 14.45 -25.38 14.20
C ILE A 43 13.49 -24.19 14.14
N ASN A 44 12.21 -24.42 13.87
CA ASN A 44 11.22 -23.34 13.77
C ASN A 44 11.02 -22.61 15.13
N LYS A 45 11.03 -23.34 16.25
CA LYS A 45 11.03 -22.73 17.61
C LYS A 45 12.30 -21.92 17.90
N SER A 46 13.47 -22.34 17.42
CA SER A 46 14.71 -21.56 17.58
C SER A 46 14.71 -20.26 16.79
N PHE A 47 14.18 -20.25 15.56
CA PHE A 47 14.04 -19.01 14.77
C PHE A 47 13.12 -17.98 15.44
N VAL A 48 11.95 -18.41 15.93
CA VAL A 48 11.00 -17.52 16.64
C VAL A 48 11.55 -17.03 18.00
N LYS A 49 12.42 -17.81 18.66
CA LYS A 49 13.08 -17.40 19.91
C LYS A 49 14.22 -16.39 19.67
N CYS A 50 14.91 -16.49 18.54
CA CYS A 50 16.02 -15.58 18.18
C CYS A 50 15.54 -14.15 17.89
N THR A 51 14.45 -13.98 17.15
CA THR A 51 13.87 -12.66 16.82
C THR A 51 13.39 -11.89 18.06
N HIS A 52 12.96 -12.59 19.11
CA HIS A 52 12.50 -11.95 20.35
C HIS A 52 13.64 -11.53 21.31
N GLN A 53 14.86 -12.06 21.15
CA GLN A 53 16.02 -11.64 21.93
C GLN A 53 16.76 -10.45 21.29
N LEU A 54 16.87 -10.42 19.96
CA LEU A 54 17.48 -9.29 19.22
C LEU A 54 16.78 -7.95 19.46
N THR A 55 15.44 -7.94 19.51
CA THR A 55 14.63 -6.76 19.85
C THR A 55 14.87 -6.23 21.27
N LYS A 56 15.28 -7.10 22.21
CA LYS A 56 15.62 -6.72 23.58
C LYS A 56 17.03 -6.12 23.70
N VAL A 57 17.98 -6.56 22.87
CA VAL A 57 19.34 -5.98 22.79
C VAL A 57 19.31 -4.59 22.15
N LEU A 58 18.59 -4.43 21.03
CA LEU A 58 18.47 -3.15 20.33
C LEU A 58 17.77 -2.06 21.18
N SER A 59 16.79 -2.42 22.00
CA SER A 59 16.11 -1.47 22.93
C SER A 59 16.88 -1.15 24.21
N VAL A 60 18.02 -1.82 24.45
CA VAL A 60 19.02 -1.45 25.47
C VAL A 60 20.10 -0.54 24.85
N LEU A 61 20.54 -0.84 23.62
CA LEU A 61 21.50 0.01 22.89
C LEU A 61 20.92 1.38 22.52
N ALA A 62 19.65 1.46 22.12
CA ALA A 62 18.97 2.74 21.85
C ALA A 62 18.84 3.67 23.08
N ARG A 63 19.03 3.15 24.30
CA ARG A 63 19.10 3.95 25.54
C ARG A 63 20.53 4.37 25.93
N LYS A 64 21.55 3.96 25.18
CA LYS A 64 22.96 4.35 25.39
C LYS A 64 23.46 5.42 24.41
N VAL A 65 22.64 5.90 23.48
CA VAL A 65 23.05 6.84 22.42
C VAL A 65 22.13 8.07 22.35
N THR A 66 21.88 8.69 23.51
CA THR A 66 21.28 10.02 23.63
C THR A 66 22.03 10.82 24.69
N PRO A 67 22.81 11.86 24.33
CA PRO A 67 23.55 12.65 25.30
C PRO A 67 22.62 13.60 26.06
N SER A 68 22.71 13.63 27.39
CA SER A 68 22.00 14.59 28.23
C SER A 68 22.88 15.14 29.35
N CYS A 69 23.01 16.47 29.36
CA CYS A 69 23.32 17.36 30.48
C CYS A 69 24.69 17.32 31.23
N ARG A 70 25.37 18.48 31.14
CA ARG A 70 25.92 19.33 32.22
C ARG A 70 26.89 18.76 33.29
N ILE A 71 28.14 19.25 33.20
CA ILE A 71 29.02 19.83 34.24
C ILE A 71 29.12 19.17 35.65
N LYS A 72 30.31 18.62 35.99
CA LYS A 72 31.22 19.05 37.09
C LYS A 72 32.23 17.94 37.47
N GLY A 73 33.47 18.32 37.82
CA GLY A 73 34.35 17.53 38.71
C GLY A 73 35.70 17.06 38.15
N PHE A 74 36.77 17.47 38.85
CA PHE A 74 38.17 17.01 38.75
C PHE A 74 38.32 15.56 39.34
N GLU A 75 39.45 14.83 39.38
CA GLU A 75 40.88 15.14 39.17
C GLU A 75 41.74 13.86 38.90
N VAL A 76 42.86 14.06 38.17
CA VAL A 76 44.21 13.40 38.10
C VAL A 76 44.50 12.13 38.98
N ILE A 77 45.21 11.08 38.52
CA ILE A 77 46.69 10.86 38.65
C ILE A 77 47.20 9.71 37.74
N GLU A 78 48.33 9.97 37.04
CA GLU A 78 49.47 9.12 36.56
C GLU A 78 49.31 7.63 36.11
N LYS A 79 50.16 7.00 35.27
CA LYS A 79 51.13 7.29 34.17
C LYS A 79 51.92 5.96 33.96
N LYS A 80 52.50 5.74 32.76
CA LYS A 80 53.41 4.66 32.28
C LYS A 80 52.77 3.73 31.24
N ASP A 81 53.39 3.37 30.10
CA ASP A 81 54.61 3.86 29.42
C ASP A 81 54.41 3.74 27.88
N LYS A 82 55.25 4.42 27.07
CA LYS A 82 55.24 4.36 25.58
C LYS A 82 56.58 3.84 25.04
N PRO A 83 56.54 3.21 23.86
CA PRO A 83 57.41 3.59 22.73
C PRO A 83 56.53 3.93 21.51
N GLN A 84 56.50 5.15 20.97
CA GLN A 84 57.52 5.88 20.20
C GLN A 84 57.80 5.29 18.81
N PHE A 85 57.38 6.04 17.80
CA PHE A 85 57.95 6.11 16.45
C PHE A 85 57.88 7.57 16.00
N ASP A 86 58.91 8.03 15.29
CA ASP A 86 59.26 9.46 15.24
C ASP A 86 58.56 10.27 14.13
N TYR A 87 58.51 11.59 14.34
CA TYR A 87 58.04 12.61 13.41
C TYR A 87 59.18 13.57 13.10
N VAL A 88 59.28 14.08 11.87
CA VAL A 88 60.32 15.05 11.46
C VAL A 88 59.67 16.29 10.83
N ASP A 89 60.25 17.46 11.10
CA ASP A 89 59.82 18.84 10.81
C ASP A 89 61.07 19.59 10.24
N VAL A 90 61.07 20.72 9.52
CA VAL A 90 60.23 21.93 9.51
C VAL A 90 60.35 22.64 8.14
N LYS A 91 59.55 23.71 7.91
CA LYS A 91 59.78 24.87 7.00
C LYS A 91 59.56 24.61 5.49
N ALA A 92 59.08 25.57 4.67
CA ALA A 92 58.73 26.99 4.87
C ALA A 92 57.68 27.50 3.85
N VAL A 93 57.35 28.80 3.97
CA VAL A 93 56.69 29.73 3.01
C VAL A 93 55.21 30.08 3.30
N ARG A 94 55.01 31.35 3.71
CA ARG A 94 53.79 32.17 3.55
C ARG A 94 54.12 33.27 2.51
N PRO A 95 53.12 33.85 1.82
CA PRO A 95 52.41 35.04 2.34
C PRO A 95 50.88 34.87 2.25
N ALA A 96 50.03 35.39 3.14
CA ALA A 96 49.87 36.76 3.66
C ALA A 96 49.31 37.75 2.62
N LEU A 97 47.97 37.81 2.52
CA LEU A 97 47.23 39.02 2.13
C LEU A 97 46.06 39.23 3.10
N GLN A 98 45.82 40.48 3.44
CA GLN A 98 44.99 40.91 4.56
C GLN A 98 43.94 41.88 4.01
N LEU A 99 42.66 41.50 4.07
CA LEU A 99 41.57 42.35 3.60
C LEU A 99 40.96 43.12 4.78
N GLN A 100 40.99 44.44 4.66
CA GLN A 100 40.40 45.38 5.62
C GLN A 100 38.91 45.56 5.31
N PHE A 101 38.11 45.85 6.34
CA PHE A 101 36.69 46.16 6.20
C PHE A 101 36.49 47.67 6.05
N GLU A 102 35.87 48.07 4.94
CA GLU A 102 35.31 49.42 4.75
C GLU A 102 33.77 49.36 4.93
N PRO A 103 33.15 50.28 5.70
CA PRO A 103 31.71 50.27 5.93
C PRO A 103 30.98 51.10 4.86
N CYS A 104 30.13 50.46 4.05
CA CYS A 104 29.31 51.20 3.07
C CYS A 104 27.83 50.78 3.09
N SER A 105 26.99 51.78 3.35
CA SER A 105 25.54 51.93 3.12
C SER A 105 24.62 50.69 3.03
N PHE A 106 23.62 50.70 3.92
CA PHE A 106 22.39 49.92 3.82
C PHE A 106 21.73 50.04 2.43
N ASN A 107 21.56 48.91 1.75
CA ASN A 107 20.49 48.71 0.78
C ASN A 107 19.74 47.44 1.19
N VAL A 108 18.49 47.59 1.63
CA VAL A 108 17.63 46.48 2.03
C VAL A 108 17.18 45.73 0.78
N LEU A 109 17.82 44.61 0.48
CA LEU A 109 17.28 43.65 -0.48
C LEU A 109 15.99 43.03 0.11
N PRO A 110 14.91 42.88 -0.69
CA PRO A 110 13.66 42.35 -0.19
C PRO A 110 13.84 40.90 0.29
N LEU A 111 13.18 40.57 1.40
CA LEU A 111 13.12 39.24 1.98
C LEU A 111 12.79 38.20 0.88
N PRO A 112 13.50 37.06 0.81
CA PRO A 112 13.15 36.02 -0.15
C PRO A 112 11.68 35.63 0.08
N THR A 113 10.90 35.64 -1.01
CA THR A 113 9.50 35.25 -1.01
C THR A 113 9.34 33.89 -0.33
N PRO A 114 8.25 33.67 0.45
CA PRO A 114 8.05 32.40 1.12
C PRO A 114 8.10 31.29 0.07
N PHE A 115 9.00 30.35 0.31
CA PHE A 115 9.31 29.21 -0.53
C PHE A 115 8.01 28.65 -1.11
N LEU A 116 7.81 28.78 -2.43
CA LEU A 116 6.71 28.11 -3.11
C LEU A 116 6.97 26.62 -3.02
N VAL A 117 6.54 26.02 -1.90
CA VAL A 117 6.27 24.59 -1.80
C VAL A 117 5.20 24.35 -2.85
N LEU A 118 5.66 23.95 -4.04
CA LEU A 118 4.80 23.51 -5.12
C LEU A 118 4.02 22.32 -4.56
N GLN A 119 2.80 22.55 -4.06
CA GLN A 119 1.93 21.47 -3.62
C GLN A 119 1.71 20.60 -4.84
N ARG A 120 2.35 19.43 -4.84
CA ARG A 120 2.30 18.46 -5.93
C ARG A 120 0.96 17.74 -5.85
N ASN A 121 -0.10 18.46 -6.22
CA ASN A 121 -1.41 17.90 -6.47
C ASN A 121 -1.23 16.70 -7.40
N LEU A 122 -1.59 15.51 -6.91
CA LEU A 122 -1.35 14.27 -7.66
C LEU A 122 -2.24 14.15 -8.91
N LEU A 123 -3.34 14.90 -8.96
CA LEU A 123 -4.28 14.94 -10.08
C LEU A 123 -4.25 16.28 -10.84
N PRO A 124 -4.53 16.27 -12.17
CA PRO A 124 -4.82 17.49 -12.93
C PRO A 124 -6.10 18.18 -12.43
N PRO A 125 -6.46 19.39 -12.87
CA PRO A 125 -7.73 20.02 -12.52
C PRO A 125 -8.95 19.13 -12.81
N LEU A 126 -9.98 19.22 -11.95
CA LEU A 126 -11.22 18.44 -12.08
C LEU A 126 -11.98 18.84 -13.37
N GLY A 127 -12.59 17.86 -14.05
CA GLY A 127 -13.44 18.11 -15.21
C GLY A 127 -14.67 18.97 -14.87
N PRO A 128 -15.09 19.91 -15.73
CA PRO A 128 -16.17 20.86 -15.43
C PRO A 128 -17.56 20.20 -15.32
N ASP A 129 -17.70 18.97 -15.81
CA ASP A 129 -18.90 18.14 -15.71
C ASP A 129 -19.04 17.41 -14.36
N LYS A 130 -17.96 17.33 -13.58
CA LYS A 130 -17.93 16.54 -12.33
C LYS A 130 -18.31 17.37 -11.11
N LYS A 131 -19.23 16.84 -10.30
CA LYS A 131 -19.69 17.46 -9.06
C LYS A 131 -18.69 17.36 -7.91
N GLY A 132 -17.84 16.33 -7.94
CA GLY A 132 -16.84 16.02 -6.92
C GLY A 132 -16.07 14.75 -7.29
N THR A 133 -15.28 14.25 -6.34
CA THR A 133 -14.38 13.10 -6.50
C THR A 133 -14.77 11.98 -5.52
N ILE A 134 -14.98 10.77 -6.05
CA ILE A 134 -15.19 9.57 -5.24
C ILE A 134 -13.92 8.73 -5.31
N VAL A 135 -13.29 8.51 -4.16
CA VAL A 135 -12.12 7.66 -3.98
C VAL A 135 -12.59 6.29 -3.50
N LEU A 136 -12.19 5.22 -4.18
CA LEU A 136 -12.57 3.84 -3.86
C LEU A 136 -11.32 3.02 -3.54
N ASP A 137 -11.33 2.21 -2.48
CA ASP A 137 -10.38 1.09 -2.40
C ASP A 137 -10.74 -0.01 -3.43
N LEU A 138 -9.84 -0.96 -3.63
CA LEU A 138 -9.96 -2.05 -4.60
C LEU A 138 -10.25 -3.39 -3.91
N ASP A 139 -9.24 -3.93 -3.22
CA ASP A 139 -9.31 -5.20 -2.51
C ASP A 139 -10.26 -5.07 -1.29
N GLU A 140 -11.02 -6.11 -0.98
CA GLU A 140 -12.10 -6.18 0.02
C GLU A 140 -13.24 -5.14 -0.13
N THR A 141 -13.11 -4.14 -1.02
CA THR A 141 -14.08 -3.06 -1.26
C THR A 141 -14.84 -3.24 -2.58
N LEU A 142 -14.17 -3.36 -3.73
CA LEU A 142 -14.78 -3.58 -5.06
C LEU A 142 -14.62 -5.02 -5.57
N VAL A 143 -13.54 -5.69 -5.15
CA VAL A 143 -13.22 -7.07 -5.50
C VAL A 143 -12.62 -7.81 -4.31
N HIS A 144 -12.58 -9.13 -4.36
CA HIS A 144 -11.76 -9.96 -3.47
C HIS A 144 -10.90 -10.90 -4.31
N SER A 145 -9.64 -11.14 -3.92
CA SER A 145 -8.71 -11.97 -4.68
C SER A 145 -8.13 -13.11 -3.87
N ARG A 146 -8.23 -14.33 -4.40
CA ARG A 146 -7.69 -15.54 -3.77
C ARG A 146 -6.44 -16.05 -4.50
N LEU A 147 -5.44 -16.43 -3.71
CA LEU A 147 -4.22 -17.13 -4.15
C LEU A 147 -4.40 -18.65 -4.04
N GLY A 148 -3.64 -19.41 -4.84
CA GLY A 148 -3.57 -20.87 -4.76
C GLY A 148 -4.11 -21.56 -6.02
N PRO A 149 -4.75 -22.75 -5.91
CA PRO A 149 -5.44 -23.36 -7.05
C PRO A 149 -6.72 -22.58 -7.41
N PRO A 150 -7.25 -22.72 -8.65
CA PRO A 150 -8.52 -22.10 -9.03
C PRO A 150 -9.65 -22.51 -8.08
N PRO A 151 -10.37 -21.56 -7.46
CA PRO A 151 -11.58 -21.86 -6.71
C PRO A 151 -12.72 -22.31 -7.66
N PRO A 152 -13.77 -23.00 -7.16
CA PRO A 152 -14.88 -23.48 -8.01
C PRO A 152 -15.69 -22.38 -8.71
N ARG A 153 -15.56 -21.13 -8.24
CA ARG A 153 -16.16 -19.92 -8.81
C ARG A 153 -15.14 -18.78 -8.67
N TYR A 154 -15.07 -17.93 -9.68
CA TYR A 154 -14.38 -16.63 -9.73
C TYR A 154 -14.85 -15.93 -11.01
N ASP A 155 -14.72 -14.61 -11.12
CA ASP A 155 -15.16 -13.85 -12.30
C ASP A 155 -14.06 -13.77 -13.36
N PHE A 156 -12.82 -13.50 -12.93
CA PHE A 156 -11.66 -13.47 -13.80
C PHE A 156 -10.38 -13.82 -13.04
N ALA A 157 -9.28 -14.05 -13.77
CA ALA A 157 -7.97 -14.32 -13.17
C ALA A 157 -6.92 -13.36 -13.72
N VAL A 158 -6.09 -12.81 -12.83
CA VAL A 158 -4.92 -12.00 -13.20
C VAL A 158 -3.64 -12.68 -12.72
N SER A 159 -2.51 -12.38 -13.37
CA SER A 159 -1.21 -12.95 -13.01
C SER A 159 -0.16 -11.88 -12.72
N ARG A 160 0.77 -12.19 -11.81
CA ARG A 160 1.96 -11.36 -11.54
C ARG A 160 3.19 -12.25 -11.55
N VAL A 161 4.25 -11.81 -12.23
CA VAL A 161 5.57 -12.44 -12.11
C VAL A 161 6.26 -11.88 -10.86
N MET A 162 6.73 -12.76 -9.99
CA MET A 162 7.55 -12.45 -8.82
C MET A 162 8.71 -13.45 -8.78
N ASP A 163 9.94 -12.94 -8.80
CA ASP A 163 11.18 -13.75 -8.75
C ASP A 163 11.23 -14.88 -9.79
N GLY A 164 10.75 -14.60 -11.01
CA GLY A 164 10.65 -15.56 -12.12
C GLY A 164 9.44 -16.52 -12.05
N VAL A 165 8.69 -16.51 -10.96
CA VAL A 165 7.48 -17.35 -10.77
C VAL A 165 6.22 -16.56 -11.13
N THR A 166 5.36 -17.14 -11.97
CA THR A 166 4.03 -16.58 -12.25
C THR A 166 3.04 -16.98 -11.16
N ILE A 167 2.58 -16.00 -10.39
CA ILE A 167 1.54 -16.16 -9.38
C ILE A 167 0.19 -15.74 -9.99
N TYR A 168 -0.83 -16.58 -9.82
CA TYR A 168 -2.20 -16.30 -10.25
C TYR A 168 -3.08 -15.86 -9.08
N PHE A 169 -3.96 -14.90 -9.36
CA PHE A 169 -4.96 -14.35 -8.44
C PHE A 169 -6.33 -14.57 -9.09
N TYR A 170 -7.22 -15.28 -8.40
CA TYR A 170 -8.59 -15.53 -8.83
C TYR A 170 -9.49 -14.47 -8.18
N VAL A 171 -10.06 -13.62 -9.01
CA VAL A 171 -10.74 -12.39 -8.61
C VAL A 171 -12.25 -12.60 -8.61
N PHE A 172 -12.88 -12.20 -7.53
CA PHE A 172 -14.32 -12.16 -7.32
C PHE A 172 -14.75 -10.70 -7.40
N LYS A 173 -15.73 -10.41 -8.25
CA LYS A 173 -16.36 -9.10 -8.34
C LYS A 173 -17.37 -8.95 -7.21
N ARG A 174 -17.37 -7.82 -6.52
CA ARG A 174 -18.42 -7.53 -5.55
C ARG A 174 -19.76 -7.35 -6.29
N PRO A 175 -20.86 -7.95 -5.82
CA PRO A 175 -22.17 -7.79 -6.45
C PRO A 175 -22.53 -6.32 -6.70
N GLY A 176 -22.91 -6.00 -7.93
CA GLY A 176 -23.28 -4.65 -8.35
C GLY A 176 -22.11 -3.72 -8.74
N VAL A 177 -20.85 -4.18 -8.75
CA VAL A 177 -19.69 -3.30 -9.04
C VAL A 177 -19.75 -2.59 -10.40
N ASP A 178 -20.21 -3.26 -11.45
CA ASP A 178 -20.34 -2.66 -12.79
C ASP A 178 -21.37 -1.53 -12.80
N GLU A 179 -22.57 -1.83 -12.28
CA GLU A 179 -23.69 -0.89 -12.18
C GLU A 179 -23.34 0.31 -11.28
N PHE A 180 -22.67 0.06 -10.15
CA PHE A 180 -22.17 1.09 -9.25
C PHE A 180 -21.22 2.06 -9.95
N LEU A 181 -20.20 1.55 -10.66
CA LEU A 181 -19.25 2.37 -11.41
C LEU A 181 -19.96 3.17 -12.52
N GLU A 182 -20.93 2.58 -13.22
CA GLU A 182 -21.76 3.27 -14.23
C GLU A 182 -22.68 4.35 -13.65
N ILE A 183 -23.19 4.18 -12.43
CA ILE A 183 -24.00 5.20 -11.77
C ILE A 183 -23.13 6.39 -11.34
N ILE A 184 -22.03 6.14 -10.64
CA ILE A 184 -21.25 7.24 -10.03
C ILE A 184 -20.44 8.05 -11.05
N SER A 185 -19.87 7.40 -12.08
CA SER A 185 -19.01 8.07 -13.08
C SER A 185 -19.73 9.12 -13.94
N LYS A 186 -21.07 9.03 -14.03
CA LYS A 186 -21.93 10.03 -14.68
C LYS A 186 -21.87 11.40 -13.98
N LYS A 187 -21.72 11.44 -12.65
CA LYS A 187 -21.75 12.68 -11.84
C LYS A 187 -20.39 13.04 -11.23
N TYR A 188 -19.54 12.06 -10.96
CA TYR A 188 -18.31 12.22 -10.17
C TYR A 188 -17.08 11.75 -10.94
N GLU A 189 -15.94 12.33 -10.61
CA GLU A 189 -14.64 11.76 -10.94
C GLU A 189 -14.42 10.52 -10.07
N VAL A 190 -14.09 9.38 -10.69
CA VAL A 190 -13.86 8.12 -9.97
C VAL A 190 -12.37 7.85 -9.89
N VAL A 191 -11.86 7.69 -8.67
CA VAL A 191 -10.45 7.44 -8.40
C VAL A 191 -10.34 6.14 -7.62
N VAL A 192 -9.65 5.13 -8.16
CA VAL A 192 -9.26 3.98 -7.34
C VAL A 192 -7.97 4.34 -6.61
N PHE A 193 -7.96 4.27 -5.28
CA PHE A 193 -6.79 4.46 -4.44
C PHE A 193 -6.62 3.23 -3.56
N THR A 194 -5.73 2.32 -3.98
CA THR A 194 -5.48 1.06 -3.26
C THR A 194 -4.14 1.06 -2.53
N ALA A 195 -4.11 0.40 -1.37
CA ALA A 195 -2.86 0.03 -0.70
C ALA A 195 -2.16 -1.17 -1.36
N GLY A 196 -2.66 -1.70 -2.48
CA GLY A 196 -2.07 -2.78 -3.28
C GLY A 196 -0.94 -2.32 -4.21
N HIS A 197 -0.06 -3.25 -4.61
CA HIS A 197 1.01 -2.95 -5.58
C HIS A 197 0.46 -2.80 -7.00
N LYS A 198 0.95 -1.78 -7.72
CA LYS A 198 0.58 -1.47 -9.12
C LYS A 198 0.58 -2.68 -10.05
N ALA A 199 1.61 -3.54 -9.98
CA ALA A 199 1.77 -4.69 -10.87
C ALA A 199 0.67 -5.77 -10.78
N TYR A 200 -0.11 -5.78 -9.69
CA TYR A 200 -1.31 -6.60 -9.53
C TYR A 200 -2.56 -5.74 -9.78
N ALA A 201 -2.69 -4.62 -9.04
CA ALA A 201 -3.88 -3.81 -9.04
C ALA A 201 -4.22 -3.20 -10.41
N SER A 202 -3.22 -2.84 -11.23
CA SER A 202 -3.52 -2.31 -12.57
C SER A 202 -4.26 -3.34 -13.42
N LYS A 203 -3.81 -4.61 -13.43
CA LYS A 203 -4.42 -5.70 -14.20
C LYS A 203 -5.84 -6.01 -13.73
N VAL A 204 -6.09 -5.93 -12.43
CA VAL A 204 -7.43 -6.07 -11.86
C VAL A 204 -8.33 -4.95 -12.39
N ILE A 205 -7.90 -3.70 -12.28
CA ILE A 205 -8.68 -2.54 -12.73
C ILE A 205 -8.90 -2.57 -14.25
N ASP A 206 -7.89 -2.94 -15.04
CA ASP A 206 -7.97 -3.07 -16.50
C ASP A 206 -8.99 -4.15 -16.94
N THR A 207 -9.19 -5.19 -16.11
CA THR A 207 -10.19 -6.25 -16.38
C THR A 207 -11.58 -5.89 -15.82
N LEU A 208 -11.61 -5.16 -14.69
CA LEU A 208 -12.84 -4.74 -14.00
C LEU A 208 -13.56 -3.60 -14.73
N ASP A 209 -12.82 -2.65 -15.30
CA ASP A 209 -13.33 -1.45 -15.95
C ASP A 209 -12.94 -1.38 -17.44
N PRO A 210 -13.54 -2.22 -18.30
CA PRO A 210 -13.31 -2.18 -19.75
C PRO A 210 -13.93 -0.93 -20.41
N LYS A 211 -14.73 -0.16 -19.67
CA LYS A 211 -15.43 1.05 -20.15
C LYS A 211 -14.64 2.34 -19.87
N GLY A 212 -13.58 2.30 -19.06
CA GLY A 212 -12.77 3.46 -18.71
C GLY A 212 -13.49 4.47 -17.80
N LEU A 213 -14.37 3.99 -16.92
CA LEU A 213 -15.14 4.80 -15.97
C LEU A 213 -14.27 5.35 -14.83
N ILE A 214 -13.16 4.67 -14.51
CA ILE A 214 -12.20 5.05 -13.47
C ILE A 214 -11.20 6.06 -14.07
N SER A 215 -11.36 7.32 -13.68
CA SER A 215 -10.59 8.46 -14.19
C SER A 215 -9.12 8.40 -13.79
N HIS A 216 -8.82 8.02 -12.53
CA HIS A 216 -7.46 8.00 -12.00
C HIS A 216 -7.20 6.79 -11.09
N ARG A 217 -5.93 6.41 -10.94
CA ARG A 217 -5.50 5.22 -10.20
C ARG A 217 -4.26 5.49 -9.35
N PHE A 218 -4.41 5.41 -8.04
CA PHE A 218 -3.35 5.46 -7.04
C PHE A 218 -3.11 4.08 -6.44
N TYR A 219 -1.85 3.80 -6.11
CA TYR A 219 -1.38 2.50 -5.64
C TYR A 219 -0.60 2.66 -4.33
N ARG A 220 -0.07 1.57 -3.77
CA ARG A 220 0.76 1.55 -2.55
C ARG A 220 1.81 2.66 -2.48
N ASP A 221 2.47 2.94 -3.59
CA ASP A 221 3.58 3.92 -3.66
C ASP A 221 3.09 5.38 -3.54
N SER A 222 1.77 5.62 -3.64
CA SER A 222 1.09 6.89 -3.36
C SER A 222 0.57 7.00 -1.92
N CYS A 223 0.64 5.94 -1.11
CA CYS A 223 0.20 5.96 0.28
C CYS A 223 1.30 6.51 1.21
N LYS A 224 0.92 7.31 2.21
CA LYS A 224 1.81 7.64 3.32
C LYS A 224 2.01 6.43 4.22
N GLN A 225 3.25 6.04 4.47
CA GLN A 225 3.56 4.96 5.39
C GLN A 225 3.77 5.50 6.82
N VAL A 226 2.82 5.23 7.72
CA VAL A 226 2.87 5.68 9.12
C VAL A 226 2.82 4.47 10.04
N ARG A 227 3.91 4.23 10.79
CA ARG A 227 4.05 3.10 11.74
C ARG A 227 3.71 1.74 11.09
N GLY A 228 4.15 1.53 9.85
CA GLY A 228 3.92 0.31 9.08
C GLY A 228 2.52 0.18 8.45
N LYS A 229 1.62 1.15 8.65
CA LYS A 229 0.32 1.23 7.97
C LYS A 229 0.41 2.12 6.73
N PHE A 230 -0.37 1.81 5.72
CA PHE A 230 -0.57 2.67 4.54
C PHE A 230 -1.79 3.57 4.78
N ILE A 231 -1.61 4.87 4.57
CA ILE A 231 -2.63 5.91 4.71
C ILE A 231 -2.79 6.63 3.37
N LYS A 232 -4.04 6.80 2.97
CA LYS A 232 -4.50 7.46 1.74
C LYS A 232 -4.83 8.90 2.10
N ASP A 233 -3.82 9.78 2.03
CA ASP A 233 -3.99 11.18 2.41
C ASP A 233 -4.73 11.96 1.31
N LEU A 234 -6.00 12.29 1.57
CA LEU A 234 -6.84 13.00 0.62
C LEU A 234 -6.39 14.45 0.39
N SER A 235 -5.56 15.03 1.28
CA SER A 235 -5.05 16.38 1.07
C SER A 235 -4.03 16.49 -0.07
N GLU A 236 -3.42 15.37 -0.49
CA GLU A 236 -2.39 15.36 -1.55
C GLU A 236 -2.96 15.10 -2.95
N ILE A 237 -4.19 14.61 -3.06
CA ILE A 237 -4.78 14.30 -4.39
C ILE A 237 -5.08 15.57 -5.20
N GLY A 238 -5.15 16.75 -4.57
CA GLY A 238 -5.46 18.02 -5.24
C GLY A 238 -6.93 18.21 -5.55
N ARG A 239 -7.82 17.91 -4.59
CA ARG A 239 -9.27 18.11 -4.67
C ARG A 239 -9.80 18.87 -3.45
N ASP A 240 -10.93 19.55 -3.61
CA ASP A 240 -11.63 20.16 -2.47
C ASP A 240 -12.19 19.03 -1.59
N LEU A 241 -11.73 18.96 -0.33
CA LEU A 241 -12.20 17.95 0.63
C LEU A 241 -13.70 18.06 0.90
N ARG A 242 -14.33 19.22 0.69
CA ARG A 242 -15.80 19.37 0.80
C ARG A 242 -16.56 18.68 -0.33
N LYS A 243 -15.85 18.26 -1.37
CA LYS A 243 -16.39 17.58 -2.57
C LYS A 243 -15.68 16.23 -2.83
N THR A 244 -15.03 15.67 -1.81
CA THR A 244 -14.30 14.40 -1.91
C THR A 244 -14.89 13.42 -0.90
N VAL A 245 -15.15 12.18 -1.31
CA VAL A 245 -15.55 11.09 -0.40
C VAL A 245 -14.66 9.88 -0.67
N ILE A 246 -14.22 9.20 0.38
CA ILE A 246 -13.53 7.90 0.28
C ILE A 246 -14.40 6.76 0.79
N VAL A 247 -14.41 5.64 0.05
CA VAL A 247 -15.05 4.38 0.42
C VAL A 247 -13.96 3.31 0.52
N ASP A 248 -13.84 2.72 1.70
CA ASP A 248 -12.72 1.84 2.07
C ASP A 248 -13.14 1.00 3.30
N ASP A 249 -12.88 -0.31 3.28
CA ASP A 249 -13.29 -1.23 4.35
C ASP A 249 -12.44 -1.13 5.62
N ASN A 250 -11.30 -0.44 5.55
CA ASN A 250 -10.36 -0.24 6.64
C ASN A 250 -10.30 1.24 7.06
N PRO A 251 -10.99 1.66 8.13
CA PRO A 251 -10.96 3.04 8.63
C PRO A 251 -9.58 3.62 8.98
N LYS A 252 -8.53 2.79 9.05
CA LYS A 252 -7.14 3.27 9.22
C LYS A 252 -6.54 3.81 7.94
N SER A 253 -7.06 3.43 6.77
CA SER A 253 -6.60 3.90 5.46
C SER A 253 -6.83 5.41 5.30
N TYR A 254 -7.97 5.93 5.77
CA TYR A 254 -8.36 7.34 5.65
C TYR A 254 -8.31 8.10 6.99
N SER A 255 -7.45 7.67 7.94
CA SER A 255 -7.42 8.21 9.30
C SER A 255 -6.97 9.67 9.43
N LEU A 256 -6.58 10.33 8.33
CA LEU A 256 -6.25 11.76 8.29
C LEU A 256 -7.45 12.64 7.86
N GLN A 257 -8.48 12.04 7.26
CA GLN A 257 -9.72 12.70 6.85
C GLN A 257 -10.94 11.80 7.17
N PRO A 258 -11.15 11.42 8.45
CA PRO A 258 -12.23 10.50 8.85
C PRO A 258 -13.63 11.01 8.47
N GLU A 259 -13.84 12.31 8.41
CA GLU A 259 -15.10 12.95 8.03
C GLU A 259 -15.44 12.83 6.54
N ASN A 260 -14.45 12.49 5.70
CA ASN A 260 -14.64 12.18 4.29
C ASN A 260 -14.91 10.69 4.02
N GLY A 261 -14.81 9.84 5.03
CA GLY A 261 -14.80 8.39 4.87
C GLY A 261 -16.15 7.72 5.13
N ILE A 262 -16.60 6.92 4.18
CA ILE A 262 -17.67 5.94 4.37
C ILE A 262 -17.04 4.56 4.58
N PRO A 263 -17.05 4.00 5.81
CA PRO A 263 -16.70 2.59 6.00
C PRO A 263 -17.68 1.71 5.24
N ILE A 264 -17.15 0.80 4.42
CA ILE A 264 -17.93 -0.28 3.80
C ILE A 264 -17.62 -1.61 4.49
N LYS A 265 -18.56 -2.55 4.51
CA LYS A 265 -18.26 -3.91 4.98
C LYS A 265 -17.22 -4.56 4.04
N PRO A 266 -16.17 -5.24 4.53
CA PRO A 266 -15.28 -6.01 3.67
C PRO A 266 -16.03 -7.15 2.97
N PHE A 267 -15.66 -7.42 1.73
CA PHE A 267 -16.20 -8.47 0.86
C PHE A 267 -15.17 -9.60 0.70
N TYR A 268 -15.62 -10.85 0.82
CA TYR A 268 -14.72 -12.02 0.79
C TYR A 268 -15.01 -13.01 -0.36
N GLY A 269 -15.93 -12.69 -1.27
CA GLY A 269 -16.11 -13.39 -2.55
C GLY A 269 -17.20 -14.46 -2.55
N ASP A 270 -17.83 -14.78 -1.43
CA ASP A 270 -18.92 -15.76 -1.34
C ASP A 270 -20.30 -15.13 -1.04
N GLU A 271 -20.34 -13.85 -0.69
CA GLU A 271 -21.56 -13.13 -0.34
C GLU A 271 -22.37 -12.66 -1.56
N LEU A 272 -23.00 -13.59 -2.30
CA LEU A 272 -23.84 -13.26 -3.48
C LEU A 272 -25.05 -12.36 -3.17
N TRP A 273 -25.40 -12.22 -1.89
CA TRP A 273 -26.44 -11.32 -1.38
C TRP A 273 -25.90 -9.97 -0.89
N ASP A 274 -24.60 -9.67 -1.04
CA ASP A 274 -24.05 -8.35 -0.76
C ASP A 274 -24.78 -7.28 -1.60
N ARG A 275 -25.12 -6.16 -0.98
CA ARG A 275 -25.79 -5.02 -1.60
C ARG A 275 -25.11 -3.70 -1.25
N GLU A 276 -23.91 -3.74 -0.68
CA GLU A 276 -23.28 -2.55 -0.09
C GLU A 276 -22.97 -1.50 -1.16
N LEU A 277 -22.49 -1.92 -2.35
CA LEU A 277 -22.27 -1.01 -3.48
C LEU A 277 -23.58 -0.38 -3.99
N MET A 278 -24.71 -1.09 -3.94
CA MET A 278 -26.00 -0.54 -4.35
C MET A 278 -26.61 0.40 -3.29
N LYS A 279 -26.34 0.18 -2.01
CA LYS A 279 -26.64 1.17 -0.95
C LYS A 279 -25.85 2.46 -1.19
N LEU A 280 -24.57 2.34 -1.53
CA LEU A 280 -23.72 3.49 -1.89
C LEU A 280 -24.16 4.18 -3.18
N ALA A 281 -24.59 3.45 -4.21
CA ALA A 281 -25.17 4.03 -5.42
C ALA A 281 -26.34 4.96 -5.05
N GLY A 282 -27.30 4.45 -4.27
CA GLY A 282 -28.44 5.24 -3.80
C GLY A 282 -28.05 6.43 -2.91
N PHE A 283 -26.95 6.34 -2.16
CA PHE A 283 -26.38 7.50 -1.45
C PHE A 283 -25.85 8.55 -2.43
N PHE A 284 -24.97 8.18 -3.36
CA PHE A 284 -24.35 9.11 -4.31
C PHE A 284 -25.33 9.72 -5.32
N GLU A 285 -26.46 9.06 -5.59
CA GLU A 285 -27.56 9.62 -6.37
C GLU A 285 -28.26 10.78 -5.65
N ARG A 286 -28.36 10.73 -4.31
CA ARG A 286 -29.16 11.66 -3.48
C ARG A 286 -28.33 12.66 -2.66
N CYS A 287 -27.02 12.46 -2.50
CA CYS A 287 -26.17 13.37 -1.73
C CYS A 287 -26.00 14.76 -2.36
N ASP A 288 -26.47 14.95 -3.60
CA ASP A 288 -26.54 16.24 -4.32
C ASP A 288 -27.27 17.36 -3.56
N VAL A 289 -28.07 17.04 -2.53
CA VAL A 289 -28.77 18.03 -1.68
C VAL A 289 -27.84 18.74 -0.68
N PHE A 290 -26.63 18.22 -0.45
CA PHE A 290 -25.66 18.79 0.48
C PHE A 290 -24.61 19.63 -0.25
N GLN A 291 -24.28 20.81 0.29
CA GLN A 291 -23.22 21.67 -0.26
C GLN A 291 -21.81 21.13 0.06
N ASP A 292 -21.67 20.43 1.18
CA ASP A 292 -20.46 19.74 1.63
C ASP A 292 -20.76 18.24 1.75
N MET A 293 -20.01 17.40 1.03
CA MET A 293 -20.22 15.96 1.04
C MET A 293 -19.94 15.33 2.40
N ARG A 294 -19.19 16.00 3.30
CA ARG A 294 -18.91 15.52 4.66
C ARG A 294 -20.17 15.55 5.53
N ASP A 295 -21.07 16.50 5.29
CA ASP A 295 -22.40 16.52 5.91
C ASP A 295 -23.28 15.37 5.38
N ALA A 296 -23.19 15.08 4.07
CA ALA A 296 -23.88 13.94 3.47
C ALA A 296 -23.39 12.60 4.05
N VAL A 297 -22.07 12.43 4.21
CA VAL A 297 -21.44 11.26 4.84
C VAL A 297 -21.93 11.11 6.29
N ASN A 298 -21.88 12.17 7.09
CA ASN A 298 -22.37 12.18 8.47
C ASN A 298 -23.87 11.83 8.55
N HIS A 299 -24.71 12.32 7.63
CA HIS A 299 -26.13 11.96 7.54
C HIS A 299 -26.33 10.47 7.19
N TYR A 300 -25.62 9.95 6.19
CA TYR A 300 -25.67 8.54 5.79
C TYR A 300 -25.26 7.61 6.94
N LEU A 301 -24.18 7.94 7.66
CA LEU A 301 -23.67 7.14 8.78
C LEU A 301 -24.51 7.23 10.06
N ARG A 302 -25.49 8.14 10.13
CA ARG A 302 -26.52 8.15 11.18
C ARG A 302 -27.65 7.20 10.82
N GLY A 303 -28.24 7.34 9.64
CA GLY A 303 -29.32 6.48 9.17
C GLY A 303 -28.94 5.02 8.91
N ALA A 304 -27.65 4.67 8.97
CA ALA A 304 -27.15 3.29 8.92
C ALA A 304 -27.04 2.61 10.32
N LYS A 305 -27.47 3.28 11.40
CA LYS A 305 -27.42 2.77 12.78
C LYS A 305 -28.79 2.39 13.35
N ASP A 306 -29.86 2.70 12.61
CA ASP A 306 -31.26 2.40 12.91
C ASP A 306 -31.72 1.20 12.06
#